data_AF-A0A239I6Q2-F1
#
_entry.id   AF-A0A239I6Q2-F1
#
_cell.length_a   1.000
_cell.length_b   1.000
_cell.length_c   1.000
_cell.angle_alpha   90.00
_cell.angle_beta   90.00
_cell.angle_gamma   90.00
#
_symmetry.space_group_name_H-M   'P 1'
#
loop_
_entity.id
_entity.type
_entity.pdbx_description
1 polymer ?
#
loop_
_entity_poly.entity_id
_entity_poly.type
_entity_poly.pdbx_seq_one_letter_code
_entity_poly.pdbx_strand_id
1 'polypeptide(L)'
;MAAGWMTAAVLAVLVGVLGIGLVGLTGRDDTMSEADVQRALTQVPSDSAPAPAPTTSRPSPAASVDAGESSFRTRGGIVVADCDGIVSMAPARGFAVHEQNGREGEFRGVRDRHDRVKVQLICDAGVPRVIERDED
;
A
#
# COMPACT_ATOMS: atom_id res chain seq x y z
N MET A 1 39.23 16.10 -31.86
CA MET A 1 37.81 16.42 -31.64
C MET A 1 37.14 15.44 -30.65
N ALA A 2 37.84 14.97 -29.62
CA ALA A 2 37.34 13.97 -28.68
C ALA A 2 37.49 14.38 -27.20
N ALA A 3 37.95 15.61 -26.92
CA ALA A 3 38.18 16.08 -25.56
C ALA A 3 36.97 16.80 -24.95
N GLY A 4 36.10 17.42 -25.77
CA GLY A 4 34.97 18.21 -25.29
C GLY A 4 33.81 17.39 -24.72
N TRP A 5 33.57 16.19 -25.24
CA TRP A 5 32.46 15.34 -24.79
C TRP A 5 32.71 14.74 -23.40
N MET A 6 33.98 14.48 -23.04
CA MET A 6 34.37 13.99 -21.71
C MET A 6 34.01 15.03 -20.65
N THR A 7 34.29 16.30 -20.91
CA THR A 7 33.96 17.39 -19.99
C THR A 7 32.46 17.53 -19.78
N ALA A 8 31.67 17.39 -20.84
CA ALA A 8 30.21 17.41 -20.77
C ALA A 8 29.65 16.21 -19.98
N ALA A 9 30.20 15.02 -20.20
CA ALA A 9 29.78 13.81 -19.49
C ALA A 9 30.09 13.89 -17.99
N VAL A 10 31.25 14.42 -17.61
CA VAL A 10 31.63 14.61 -16.20
C VAL A 10 30.72 15.63 -15.51
N LEU A 11 30.39 16.74 -16.18
CA LEU A 11 29.46 17.74 -15.64
C LEU A 11 28.04 17.17 -15.45
N ALA A 12 27.56 16.36 -16.40
CA ALA A 12 26.24 15.73 -16.30
C ALA A 12 26.15 14.73 -15.12
N VAL A 13 27.19 13.92 -14.90
CA VAL A 13 27.25 12.98 -13.77
C VAL A 13 27.32 13.72 -12.42
N LEU A 14 28.08 14.81 -12.33
CA LEU A 14 28.16 15.63 -11.12
C LEU A 14 26.79 16.23 -10.74
N VAL A 15 26.02 16.72 -11.71
CA VAL A 15 24.66 17.24 -11.46
C VAL A 15 23.70 16.12 -11.03
N GLY A 16 23.83 14.92 -11.62
CA GLY A 16 23.02 13.76 -11.23
C GLY A 16 23.29 13.23 -9.82
N VAL A 17 24.56 13.21 -9.38
CA VAL A 17 24.96 12.67 -8.07
C VAL A 17 24.53 13.57 -6.90
N LEU A 18 24.44 14.89 -7.10
CA LEU A 18 23.91 15.82 -6.10
C LEU A 18 22.40 15.61 -5.81
N GLY A 19 21.66 14.95 -6.69
CA GLY A 19 20.22 14.69 -6.50
C GLY A 19 19.87 13.43 -5.71
N ILE A 20 20.78 12.45 -5.61
CA ILE A 20 20.45 11.09 -5.14
C ILE A 20 20.82 10.86 -3.65
N GLY A 21 21.51 11.81 -3.01
CA GLY A 21 21.97 11.66 -1.62
C GLY A 21 20.92 11.76 -0.52
N LEU A 22 19.66 12.09 -0.83
CA LEU A 22 18.65 12.45 0.18
C LEU A 22 17.60 11.39 0.51
N VAL A 23 17.73 10.16 -0.02
CA VAL A 23 16.74 9.07 0.24
C VAL A 23 17.38 7.83 0.88
N GLY A 24 18.65 7.91 1.30
CA GLY A 24 19.42 6.71 1.66
C GLY A 24 19.84 6.50 3.12
N LEU A 25 19.77 7.49 4.02
CA LEU A 25 20.56 7.42 5.27
C LEU A 25 19.92 8.02 6.55
N THR A 26 18.60 8.20 6.64
CA THR A 26 17.95 8.66 7.88
C THR A 26 16.57 8.03 8.17
N GLY A 27 16.37 6.76 7.82
CA GLY A 27 15.21 5.99 8.26
C GLY A 27 15.66 4.91 9.24
N ARG A 28 15.49 5.18 10.54
CA ARG A 28 15.85 4.32 11.68
C ARG A 28 15.52 2.84 11.45
N ASP A 29 16.49 1.99 11.79
CA ASP A 29 16.24 0.75 12.51
C ASP A 29 15.40 1.04 13.76
N ASP A 30 14.08 1.07 13.60
CA ASP A 30 13.13 0.90 14.70
C ASP A 30 12.24 -0.29 14.30
N THR A 31 12.88 -1.46 14.20
CA THR A 31 12.15 -2.71 14.38
C THR A 31 11.52 -2.65 15.76
N MET A 32 10.21 -2.43 15.82
CA MET A 32 9.44 -2.61 17.05
C MET A 32 9.86 -3.94 17.71
N SER A 33 10.37 -3.84 18.93
CA SER A 33 10.82 -4.98 19.72
C SER A 33 9.64 -5.93 19.94
N GLU A 34 9.90 -7.24 19.86
CA GLU A 34 8.89 -8.31 20.05
C GLU A 34 8.09 -8.14 21.37
N ALA A 35 8.67 -7.45 22.36
CA ALA A 35 8.02 -7.13 23.63
C ALA A 35 6.78 -6.21 23.49
N ASP A 36 6.77 -5.30 22.50
CA ASP A 36 5.61 -4.42 22.26
C ASP A 36 4.49 -5.13 21.50
N VAL A 37 4.84 -6.09 20.62
CA VAL A 37 3.88 -6.98 19.95
C VAL A 37 3.17 -7.89 20.95
N GLN A 38 3.90 -8.46 21.92
CA GLN A 38 3.33 -9.30 22.97
C GLN A 38 2.35 -8.50 23.85
N ARG A 39 2.67 -7.25 24.19
CA ARG A 39 1.80 -6.38 24.98
C ARG A 39 0.54 -5.98 24.22
N ALA A 40 0.63 -5.74 22.90
CA ALA A 40 -0.53 -5.48 22.04
C ALA A 40 -1.42 -6.72 21.86
N LEU A 41 -0.84 -7.93 21.76
CA LEU A 41 -1.59 -9.20 21.66
C LEU A 41 -2.33 -9.56 22.96
N THR A 42 -1.77 -9.22 24.12
CA THR A 42 -2.38 -9.55 25.43
C THR A 42 -3.53 -8.61 25.81
N GLN A 43 -3.65 -7.46 25.15
CA GLN A 43 -4.71 -6.47 25.41
C GLN A 43 -6.01 -6.70 24.61
N VAL A 44 -6.14 -7.81 23.87
CA VAL A 44 -7.44 -8.19 23.28
C VAL A 44 -8.42 -8.43 24.43
N PRO A 45 -9.48 -7.60 24.59
CA PRO A 45 -10.56 -7.94 25.50
C PRO A 45 -11.16 -9.25 25.01
N SER A 46 -11.14 -10.26 25.87
CA SER A 46 -11.79 -11.54 25.62
C SER A 46 -13.31 -11.34 25.65
N ASP A 47 -13.87 -10.85 24.55
CA ASP A 47 -15.30 -10.98 24.31
C ASP A 47 -15.57 -12.39 23.77
N SER A 48 -16.17 -13.19 24.64
CA SER A 48 -16.60 -14.56 24.37
C SER A 48 -17.76 -14.57 23.38
N ALA A 49 -17.66 -15.28 22.25
CA ALA A 49 -18.82 -15.81 21.51
C ALA A 49 -18.41 -16.80 20.39
N PRO A 50 -19.30 -17.76 20.02
CA PRO A 50 -18.93 -19.10 19.56
C PRO A 50 -18.54 -19.21 18.07
N ALA A 51 -17.75 -20.24 17.76
CA ALA A 51 -17.23 -20.56 16.43
C ALA A 51 -18.33 -20.69 15.34
N PRO A 52 -18.15 -20.11 14.15
CA PRO A 52 -19.00 -20.40 13.00
C PRO A 52 -18.33 -21.33 11.98
N ALA A 53 -19.14 -22.24 11.46
CA ALA A 53 -18.92 -23.13 10.32
C ALA A 53 -18.51 -22.37 9.03
N PRO A 54 -17.92 -23.05 8.02
CA PRO A 54 -17.40 -22.39 6.83
C PRO A 54 -18.55 -21.77 6.04
N THR A 55 -18.64 -20.44 6.09
CA THR A 55 -19.60 -19.66 5.30
C THR A 55 -18.80 -18.70 4.44
N THR A 56 -19.09 -18.73 3.13
CA THR A 56 -18.63 -17.82 2.07
C THR A 56 -18.24 -16.43 2.61
N SER A 57 -16.94 -16.13 2.59
CA SER A 57 -16.41 -14.88 3.14
C SER A 57 -16.80 -13.68 2.27
N ARG A 58 -17.89 -13.03 2.64
CA ARG A 58 -18.16 -11.63 2.32
C ARG A 58 -17.21 -10.76 3.17
N PRO A 59 -16.39 -9.86 2.61
CA PRO A 59 -15.49 -9.05 3.42
C PRO A 59 -16.30 -8.11 4.33
N SER A 60 -16.12 -8.29 5.64
CA SER A 60 -16.68 -7.42 6.69
C SER A 60 -15.80 -6.18 6.85
N PRO A 61 -16.35 -4.96 6.94
CA PRO A 61 -15.56 -3.75 7.11
C PRO A 61 -15.14 -3.61 8.58
N ALA A 62 -13.84 -3.74 8.85
CA ALA A 62 -13.26 -3.27 10.11
C ALA A 62 -13.02 -1.76 9.99
N ALA A 63 -13.98 -0.97 10.48
CA ALA A 63 -13.90 0.49 10.50
C ALA A 63 -13.14 0.94 11.77
N SER A 64 -11.97 1.53 11.58
CA SER A 64 -11.30 2.42 12.55
C SER A 64 -10.19 3.18 11.82
N VAL A 65 -10.59 4.13 10.97
CA VAL A 65 -9.77 5.25 10.51
C VAL A 65 -10.67 6.49 10.68
N ASP A 66 -10.06 7.68 10.84
CA ASP A 66 -10.71 8.99 11.05
C ASP A 66 -12.03 9.17 10.29
N ALA A 67 -12.95 10.02 10.77
CA ALA A 67 -14.37 10.05 10.39
C ALA A 67 -14.73 10.30 8.90
N GLY A 68 -13.78 10.24 7.97
CA GLY A 68 -13.99 10.19 6.51
C GLY A 68 -13.18 9.12 5.77
N GLU A 69 -12.20 8.48 6.40
CA GLU A 69 -11.33 7.48 5.78
C GLU A 69 -11.78 6.06 6.10
N SER A 70 -11.73 5.17 5.11
CA SER A 70 -12.12 3.78 5.25
C SER A 70 -11.01 2.85 4.75
N SER A 71 -10.78 1.76 5.46
CA SER A 71 -9.83 0.73 5.05
C SER A 71 -10.54 -0.45 4.38
N PHE A 72 -10.00 -0.89 3.25
CA PHE A 72 -10.51 -1.98 2.43
C PHE A 72 -9.43 -3.02 2.23
N ARG A 73 -9.75 -4.29 2.50
CA ARG A 73 -8.86 -5.41 2.23
C ARG A 73 -9.13 -5.94 0.83
N THR A 74 -8.06 -6.15 0.08
CA THR A 74 -8.08 -6.72 -1.28
C THR A 74 -7.13 -7.91 -1.37
N ARG A 75 -7.16 -8.65 -2.48
CA ARG A 75 -6.16 -9.71 -2.74
C ARG A 75 -4.72 -9.16 -2.77
N GLY A 76 -4.55 -7.95 -3.28
CA GLY A 76 -3.24 -7.31 -3.48
C GLY A 76 -2.70 -6.58 -2.25
N GLY A 77 -3.54 -6.29 -1.24
CA GLY A 77 -3.14 -5.49 -0.09
C GLY A 77 -4.30 -4.81 0.63
N ILE A 78 -3.96 -3.80 1.43
CA ILE A 78 -4.92 -2.89 2.08
C ILE A 78 -4.94 -1.58 1.29
N VAL A 79 -6.14 -1.04 1.08
CA VAL A 79 -6.38 0.27 0.46
C VAL A 79 -7.09 1.13 1.49
N VAL A 80 -6.55 2.30 1.80
CA VAL A 80 -7.22 3.32 2.62
C VAL A 80 -7.69 4.42 1.70
N ALA A 81 -8.97 4.74 1.75
CA ALA A 81 -9.60 5.71 0.86
C ALA A 81 -10.75 6.43 1.55
N ASP A 82 -10.98 7.66 1.11
CA ASP A 82 -12.19 8.43 1.37
C ASP A 82 -12.95 8.64 0.05
N CYS A 83 -13.98 9.49 0.02
CA CYS A 83 -14.71 9.77 -1.23
C CYS A 83 -13.96 10.69 -2.20
N ASP A 84 -12.94 11.41 -1.76
CA ASP A 84 -12.10 12.27 -2.58
C ASP A 84 -11.05 11.43 -3.32
N GLY A 85 -10.48 10.40 -2.66
CA GLY A 85 -9.53 9.50 -3.29
C GLY A 85 -8.95 8.41 -2.38
N ILE A 86 -8.04 7.63 -2.97
CA ILE A 86 -7.20 6.66 -2.30
C ILE A 86 -6.09 7.43 -1.57
N VAL A 87 -6.15 7.42 -0.25
CA VAL A 87 -5.18 8.07 0.63
C VAL A 87 -3.88 7.25 0.71
N SER A 88 -3.99 5.92 0.85
CA SER A 88 -2.82 5.05 0.90
C SER A 88 -3.08 3.63 0.42
N MET A 89 -2.02 2.95 0.00
CA MET A 89 -2.05 1.54 -0.40
C MET A 89 -0.88 0.80 0.25
N ALA A 90 -1.16 -0.31 0.93
CA ALA A 90 -0.16 -1.17 1.55
C ALA A 90 -0.22 -2.57 0.91
N PRO A 91 0.85 -3.02 0.22
CA PRO A 91 0.80 -4.28 -0.51
C PRO A 91 0.82 -5.49 0.43
N ALA A 92 0.13 -6.56 0.02
CA ALA A 92 0.22 -7.87 0.64
C ALA A 92 1.55 -8.56 0.27
N ARG A 93 1.89 -9.64 1.00
CA ARG A 93 3.08 -10.44 0.70
C ARG A 93 3.02 -10.98 -0.73
N GLY A 94 4.11 -10.77 -1.49
CA GLY A 94 4.21 -11.20 -2.88
C GLY A 94 3.69 -10.19 -3.90
N PHE A 95 3.14 -9.05 -3.46
CA PHE A 95 2.69 -7.95 -4.29
C PHE A 95 3.51 -6.67 -4.02
N ALA A 96 3.47 -5.75 -4.97
CA ALA A 96 3.95 -4.38 -4.84
C ALA A 96 2.90 -3.42 -5.39
N VAL A 97 2.85 -2.20 -4.85
CA VAL A 97 2.06 -1.12 -5.47
C VAL A 97 2.73 -0.77 -6.80
N HIS A 98 1.98 -0.90 -7.89
CA HIS A 98 2.46 -0.57 -9.22
C HIS A 98 2.01 0.83 -9.64
N GLU A 99 0.75 1.16 -9.36
CA GLU A 99 0.14 2.44 -9.71
C GLU A 99 -0.84 2.86 -8.62
N GLN A 100 -0.92 4.16 -8.36
CA GLN A 100 -1.90 4.80 -7.49
C GLN A 100 -2.22 6.16 -8.09
N ASN A 101 -3.47 6.38 -8.47
CA ASN A 101 -3.93 7.64 -9.04
C ASN A 101 -5.34 7.95 -8.55
N GLY A 102 -5.47 8.95 -7.67
CA GLY A 102 -6.76 9.52 -7.28
C GLY A 102 -7.77 8.48 -6.79
N ARG A 103 -8.53 7.87 -7.70
CA ARG A 103 -9.55 6.85 -7.42
C ARG A 103 -9.21 5.45 -7.91
N GLU A 104 -8.03 5.22 -8.47
CA GLU A 104 -7.61 3.95 -9.03
C GLU A 104 -6.24 3.55 -8.49
N GLY A 105 -6.01 2.24 -8.41
CA GLY A 105 -4.73 1.69 -8.02
C GLY A 105 -4.52 0.30 -8.60
N GLU A 106 -3.26 -0.13 -8.66
CA GLU A 106 -2.87 -1.46 -9.10
C GLU A 106 -1.84 -2.04 -8.13
N PHE A 107 -2.11 -3.25 -7.64
CA PHE A 107 -1.07 -4.11 -7.09
C PHE A 107 -0.61 -5.09 -8.17
N ARG A 108 0.70 -5.34 -8.21
CA ARG A 108 1.32 -6.29 -9.14
C ARG A 108 2.16 -7.31 -8.40
N GLY A 109 2.07 -8.57 -8.83
CA GLY A 109 2.88 -9.66 -8.31
C GLY A 109 4.37 -9.40 -8.54
N VAL A 110 5.16 -9.65 -7.48
CA VAL A 110 6.62 -9.45 -7.52
C VAL A 110 7.29 -10.61 -8.27
N ARG A 111 6.75 -11.83 -8.14
CA ARG A 111 7.25 -13.03 -8.82
C ARG A 111 6.71 -13.15 -10.25
N ASP A 112 5.44 -12.81 -10.44
CA ASP A 112 4.77 -12.80 -11.73
C ASP A 112 4.13 -11.44 -11.96
N ARG A 113 4.62 -10.71 -12.98
CA ARG A 113 4.13 -9.38 -13.32
C ARG A 113 2.77 -9.38 -14.04
N HIS A 114 2.28 -10.57 -14.43
CA HIS A 114 0.95 -10.76 -14.98
C HIS A 114 -0.11 -10.93 -13.90
N ASP A 115 0.30 -11.24 -12.67
CA ASP A 115 -0.61 -11.25 -11.53
C ASP A 115 -0.92 -9.81 -11.10
N ARG A 116 -2.10 -9.30 -11.49
CA ARG A 116 -2.53 -7.92 -11.24
C ARG A 116 -3.79 -7.91 -10.40
N VAL A 117 -3.88 -6.94 -9.50
CA VAL A 117 -5.10 -6.60 -8.74
C VAL A 117 -5.37 -5.13 -8.98
N LYS A 118 -6.31 -4.83 -9.87
CA LYS A 118 -6.76 -3.46 -10.10
C LYS A 118 -7.85 -3.13 -9.09
N VAL A 119 -7.71 -2.00 -8.43
CA VAL A 119 -8.66 -1.48 -7.47
C VAL A 119 -9.24 -0.18 -7.98
N GLN A 120 -10.55 -0.02 -7.86
CA GLN A 120 -11.22 1.23 -8.18
C GLN A 120 -12.10 1.65 -7.01
N LEU A 121 -11.98 2.92 -6.65
CA LEU A 121 -12.76 3.58 -5.63
C LEU A 121 -14.04 4.17 -6.25
N ILE A 122 -15.17 3.81 -5.65
CA ILE A 122 -16.49 4.35 -5.93
C ILE A 122 -16.99 4.99 -4.65
N CYS A 123 -17.54 6.18 -4.74
CA CYS A 123 -18.26 6.80 -3.64
C CYS A 123 -19.76 6.69 -3.90
N ASP A 124 -20.50 6.05 -3.00
CA ASP A 124 -21.95 5.92 -3.06
C ASP A 124 -22.56 6.55 -1.81
N ALA A 125 -23.38 7.58 -1.99
CA ALA A 125 -24.00 8.33 -0.88
C ALA A 125 -23.02 8.81 0.21
N GLY A 126 -21.80 9.23 -0.18
CA GLY A 126 -20.76 9.66 0.77
C GLY A 126 -20.02 8.52 1.47
N VAL A 127 -20.28 7.28 1.08
CA VAL A 127 -19.59 6.09 1.60
C VAL A 127 -18.60 5.59 0.55
N PRO A 128 -17.29 5.60 0.82
CA PRO A 128 -16.30 5.04 -0.08
C PRO A 128 -16.45 3.51 -0.16
N ARG A 129 -16.25 2.96 -1.36
CA ARG A 129 -16.24 1.53 -1.65
C ARG A 129 -15.12 1.22 -2.62
N VAL A 130 -14.36 0.17 -2.36
CA VAL A 130 -13.36 -0.34 -3.30
C VAL A 130 -13.89 -1.58 -4.00
N ILE A 131 -13.79 -1.60 -5.33
CA ILE A 131 -14.07 -2.77 -6.16
C ILE A 131 -12.76 -3.27 -6.77
N GLU A 132 -12.59 -4.59 -6.80
CA GLU A 132 -11.53 -5.24 -7.56
C GLU A 132 -12.03 -5.46 -9.00
N ARG A 133 -11.20 -5.13 -9.99
CA ARG A 133 -11.43 -5.49 -11.39
C ARG A 133 -10.41 -6.53 -11.83
N ASP A 134 -10.89 -7.61 -12.42
CA ASP A 134 -10.08 -8.52 -13.21
C ASP A 134 -10.01 -7.98 -14.65
N GLU A 135 -8.85 -8.10 -15.32
CA GLU A 135 -8.77 -7.83 -16.76
C GLU A 135 -9.31 -9.07 -17.50
N ASP A 136 -10.46 -8.94 -18.17
CA ASP A 136 -11.02 -9.96 -19.07
C ASP A 136 -10.12 -10.23 -20.30
#